data_AF-A0A9D8AYQ1-F1
#
_entry.id   AF-A0A9D8AYQ1-F1
#
_cell.length_a   1.000
_cell.length_b   1.000
_cell.length_c   1.000
_cell.angle_alpha   90.00
_cell.angle_beta   90.00
_cell.angle_gamma   90.00
#
_symmetry.space_group_name_H-M   'P 1'
#
loop_
_entity.id
_entity.type
_entity.pdbx_description
1 polymer ?
#
loop_
_entity_poly.entity_id
_entity_poly.type
_entity_poly.pdbx_seq_one_letter_code
_entity_poly.pdbx_strand_id
1 'polypeptide(L)'
;MDRDELIGMLNQDLADEHASVIRYLIHAYQAGEDTPLGSMMLSMAREEMWHMDWLADEIGEMGAEPEMKQGVYPHDPTSNASLLRSYIAWEDNLVEAYAAQAEKVSDPGIARILMQQSKESAIHSKRFAAMLEKLGPEAEEPLVLEDTAKFSPQMTDRLKSEMIGEYRLVLQHLRHAFVFEEDSCPVSSKLELTAMRHMKHLSHFAEELAEAGHGLEFVHPPIDSSASIETALQSDLELTEEARERFVELSANPEMDAHRGLKVEVDHMISQEEFLSSTVAGLLSGAKEAPADAGPEETEGPDAAASSGFTVGSLIEK
;
A
#
# COMPACT_ATOMS: atom_id res chain seq x y z
N MET A 1 4.73 -28.03 1.09
CA MET A 1 4.67 -27.60 -0.33
C MET A 1 6.08 -27.41 -0.88
N ASP A 2 6.26 -27.31 -2.20
CA ASP A 2 7.54 -26.87 -2.77
C ASP A 2 7.65 -25.33 -2.81
N ARG A 3 8.82 -24.80 -3.20
CA ARG A 3 9.11 -23.36 -3.16
C ARG A 3 8.22 -22.56 -4.12
N ASP A 4 7.98 -23.06 -5.33
CA ASP A 4 7.20 -22.34 -6.33
C ASP A 4 5.71 -22.35 -5.95
N GLU A 5 5.22 -23.46 -5.38
CA GLU A 5 3.89 -23.55 -4.79
C GLU A 5 3.72 -22.58 -3.60
N LEU A 6 4.74 -22.43 -2.75
CA LEU A 6 4.74 -21.47 -1.65
C LEU A 6 4.67 -20.02 -2.17
N ILE A 7 5.54 -19.64 -3.11
CA ILE A 7 5.57 -18.27 -3.66
C ILE A 7 4.26 -17.94 -4.37
N GLY A 8 3.70 -18.89 -5.12
CA GLY A 8 2.42 -18.70 -5.78
C GLY A 8 1.27 -18.51 -4.80
N MET A 9 1.28 -19.24 -3.67
CA MET A 9 0.31 -19.06 -2.60
C MET A 9 0.45 -17.69 -1.93
N LEU A 10 1.66 -17.30 -1.51
CA LEU A 10 1.90 -16.02 -0.85
C LEU A 10 1.58 -14.82 -1.75
N ASN A 11 1.85 -14.91 -3.07
CA ASN A 11 1.45 -13.85 -4.00
C ASN A 11 -0.07 -13.75 -4.18
N GLN A 12 -0.79 -14.88 -4.09
CA GLN A 12 -2.25 -14.86 -4.09
C GLN A 12 -2.77 -14.19 -2.81
N ASP A 13 -2.20 -14.55 -1.67
CA ASP A 13 -2.54 -13.94 -0.38
C ASP A 13 -2.22 -12.43 -0.39
N LEU A 14 -1.06 -12.02 -0.91
CA LEU A 14 -0.67 -10.61 -1.06
C LEU A 14 -1.67 -9.84 -1.93
N ALA A 15 -2.16 -10.46 -3.01
CA ALA A 15 -3.17 -9.85 -3.86
C ALA A 15 -4.51 -9.69 -3.14
N ASP A 16 -4.89 -10.67 -2.32
CA ASP A 16 -6.12 -10.64 -1.53
C ASP A 16 -6.05 -9.57 -0.43
N GLU A 17 -4.93 -9.42 0.27
CA GLU A 17 -4.72 -8.33 1.23
C GLU A 17 -4.69 -6.96 0.55
N HIS A 18 -4.08 -6.87 -0.64
CA HIS A 18 -4.13 -5.65 -1.44
C HIS A 18 -5.57 -5.28 -1.82
N ALA A 19 -6.41 -6.28 -2.12
CA ALA A 19 -7.81 -6.04 -2.39
C ALA A 19 -8.54 -5.51 -1.14
N SER A 20 -8.25 -6.04 0.05
CA SER A 20 -8.76 -5.56 1.34
C SER A 20 -8.34 -4.10 1.61
N VAL A 21 -7.04 -3.77 1.48
CA VAL A 21 -6.51 -2.40 1.62
C VAL A 21 -7.30 -1.42 0.76
N ILE A 22 -7.39 -1.68 -0.54
CA ILE A 22 -8.06 -0.76 -1.48
C ILE A 22 -9.54 -0.61 -1.14
N ARG A 23 -10.24 -1.69 -0.81
CA ARG A 23 -11.68 -1.62 -0.47
C ARG A 23 -11.94 -0.83 0.80
N TYR A 24 -11.10 -1.04 1.81
CA TYR A 24 -11.27 -0.36 3.10
C TYR A 24 -10.89 1.12 3.00
N LEU A 25 -9.88 1.48 2.20
CA LEU A 25 -9.59 2.89 1.88
C LEU A 25 -10.74 3.55 1.13
N ILE A 26 -11.26 2.93 0.07
CA ILE A 26 -12.39 3.50 -0.70
C ILE A 26 -13.58 3.76 0.22
N HIS A 27 -13.94 2.79 1.07
CA HIS A 27 -15.08 2.94 1.97
C HIS A 27 -14.81 4.00 3.04
N ALA A 28 -13.58 4.09 3.55
CA ALA A 28 -13.19 5.15 4.48
C ALA A 28 -13.39 6.54 3.89
N TYR A 29 -12.88 6.79 2.69
CA TYR A 29 -12.99 8.09 2.02
C TYR A 29 -14.45 8.44 1.68
N GLN A 30 -15.23 7.46 1.21
CA GLN A 30 -16.65 7.67 0.91
C GLN A 30 -17.51 7.91 2.16
N ALA A 31 -17.18 7.26 3.27
CA ALA A 31 -17.87 7.48 4.55
C ALA A 31 -17.44 8.79 5.23
N GLY A 32 -16.27 9.35 4.88
CA GLY A 32 -15.62 10.45 5.57
C GLY A 32 -14.77 9.95 6.74
N GLU A 33 -13.48 10.28 6.72
CA GLU A 33 -12.47 9.77 7.67
C GLU A 33 -12.74 10.14 9.14
N ASP A 34 -13.41 11.27 9.36
CA ASP A 34 -13.77 11.79 10.67
C ASP A 34 -15.03 11.14 11.27
N THR A 35 -15.73 10.32 10.49
CA THR A 35 -16.88 9.56 10.97
C THR A 35 -16.45 8.30 11.71
N PRO A 36 -17.28 7.75 12.63
CA PRO A 36 -16.97 6.49 13.29
C PRO A 36 -16.78 5.32 12.32
N LEU A 37 -17.50 5.31 11.18
CA LEU A 37 -17.34 4.28 10.16
C LEU A 37 -16.04 4.48 9.39
N GLY A 38 -15.80 5.67 8.84
CA GLY A 38 -14.60 5.95 8.05
C GLY A 38 -13.31 5.77 8.86
N SER A 39 -13.27 6.28 10.09
CA SER A 39 -12.13 6.08 11.00
C SER A 39 -11.84 4.61 11.29
N MET A 40 -12.89 3.79 11.44
CA MET A 40 -12.74 2.34 11.60
C MET A 40 -12.19 1.70 10.32
N MET A 41 -12.77 2.02 9.15
CA MET A 41 -12.31 1.49 7.86
C MET A 41 -10.85 1.85 7.58
N LEU A 42 -10.39 3.06 7.92
CA LEU A 42 -8.97 3.42 7.83
C LEU A 42 -8.08 2.58 8.75
N SER A 43 -8.58 2.25 9.94
CA SER A 43 -7.86 1.37 10.86
C SER A 43 -7.74 -0.03 10.29
N MET A 44 -8.79 -0.53 9.66
CA MET A 44 -8.76 -1.83 8.97
C MET A 44 -7.76 -1.79 7.83
N ALA A 45 -7.86 -0.80 6.92
CA ALA A 45 -6.93 -0.64 5.81
C ALA A 45 -5.45 -0.62 6.25
N ARG A 46 -5.14 0.04 7.37
CA ARG A 46 -3.77 0.02 7.93
C ARG A 46 -3.36 -1.37 8.41
N GLU A 47 -4.24 -2.12 9.06
CA GLU A 47 -3.94 -3.49 9.48
C GLU A 47 -3.65 -4.38 8.25
N GLU A 48 -4.44 -4.24 7.18
CA GLU A 48 -4.19 -4.99 5.92
C GLU A 48 -2.89 -4.58 5.23
N MET A 49 -2.48 -3.30 5.32
CA MET A 49 -1.17 -2.86 4.80
C MET A 49 -0.02 -3.55 5.54
N TRP A 50 -0.18 -3.82 6.84
CA TRP A 50 0.78 -4.59 7.62
C TRP A 50 0.82 -6.06 7.18
N HIS A 51 -0.31 -6.63 6.76
CA HIS A 51 -0.36 -8.00 6.24
C HIS A 51 0.29 -8.09 4.87
N MET A 52 0.04 -7.12 3.99
CA MET A 52 0.75 -6.99 2.72
C MET A 52 2.27 -6.89 2.92
N ASP A 53 2.71 -6.04 3.86
CA ASP A 53 4.11 -5.87 4.23
C ASP A 53 4.75 -7.21 4.61
N TRP A 54 4.17 -7.94 5.57
CA TRP A 54 4.67 -9.26 5.97
C TRP A 54 4.75 -10.25 4.80
N LEU A 55 3.72 -10.33 3.97
CA LEU A 55 3.70 -11.29 2.87
C LEU A 55 4.72 -10.93 1.78
N ALA A 56 4.84 -9.65 1.44
CA ALA A 56 5.75 -9.18 0.40
C ALA A 56 7.21 -9.26 0.84
N ASP A 57 7.49 -9.02 2.12
CA ASP A 57 8.80 -9.18 2.75
C ASP A 57 9.28 -10.64 2.63
N GLU A 58 8.47 -11.61 3.05
CA GLU A 58 8.79 -13.05 2.93
C GLU A 58 9.03 -13.47 1.46
N ILE A 59 8.26 -12.91 0.52
CA ILE A 59 8.47 -13.15 -0.92
C ILE A 59 9.81 -12.57 -1.38
N GLY A 60 10.14 -11.35 -0.95
CA GLY A 60 11.39 -10.66 -1.23
C GLY A 60 12.62 -11.37 -0.66
N GLU A 61 12.57 -11.78 0.62
CA GLU A 61 13.63 -12.53 1.30
C GLU A 61 13.90 -13.89 0.63
N MET A 62 12.88 -14.50 0.03
CA MET A 62 13.05 -15.70 -0.79
C MET A 62 13.73 -15.43 -2.15
N GLY A 63 14.04 -14.18 -2.48
CA GLY A 63 14.54 -13.75 -3.80
C GLY A 63 13.50 -13.92 -4.90
N ALA A 64 12.21 -13.81 -4.56
CA ALA A 64 11.10 -13.92 -5.50
C ALA A 64 10.44 -12.56 -5.74
N GLU A 65 9.59 -12.48 -6.77
CA GLU A 65 8.89 -11.25 -7.13
C GLU A 65 7.58 -11.13 -6.34
N PRO A 66 7.40 -10.08 -5.51
CA PRO A 66 6.09 -9.69 -5.02
C PRO A 66 5.33 -9.02 -6.16
N GLU A 67 4.26 -9.66 -6.64
CA GLU A 67 3.61 -9.25 -7.89
C GLU A 67 2.88 -7.90 -7.79
N MET A 68 2.62 -7.41 -6.58
CA MET A 68 1.90 -6.17 -6.26
C MET A 68 0.52 -6.00 -6.93
N LYS A 69 -0.02 -7.09 -7.49
CA LYS A 69 -1.33 -7.10 -8.14
C LYS A 69 -2.44 -6.92 -7.12
N GLN A 70 -3.56 -6.40 -7.58
CA GLN A 70 -4.79 -6.37 -6.80
C GLN A 70 -5.58 -7.66 -7.04
N GLY A 71 -6.01 -8.30 -5.95
CA GLY A 71 -6.90 -9.45 -5.96
C GLY A 71 -8.34 -9.10 -6.36
N VAL A 72 -9.17 -10.13 -6.52
CA VAL A 72 -10.57 -9.95 -6.91
C VAL A 72 -11.46 -9.93 -5.67
N TYR A 73 -11.94 -8.72 -5.34
CA TYR A 73 -12.83 -8.55 -4.18
C TYR A 73 -14.32 -8.62 -4.58
N PRO A 74 -15.08 -9.62 -4.09
CA PRO A 74 -16.53 -9.63 -4.24
C PRO A 74 -17.17 -8.57 -3.33
N HIS A 75 -17.68 -7.48 -3.92
CA HIS A 75 -18.34 -6.41 -3.16
C HIS A 75 -19.75 -6.14 -3.68
N ASP A 76 -20.64 -5.75 -2.77
CA ASP A 76 -21.98 -5.25 -3.07
C ASP A 76 -22.08 -3.80 -2.56
N PRO A 77 -21.93 -2.79 -3.43
CA PRO A 77 -21.93 -1.38 -3.05
C PRO A 77 -23.35 -0.79 -2.92
N THR A 78 -24.35 -1.61 -2.62
CA THR A 78 -25.74 -1.12 -2.46
C THR A 78 -25.92 -0.22 -1.24
N SER A 79 -25.40 -0.62 -0.07
CA SER A 79 -25.54 0.09 1.20
C SER A 79 -24.31 -0.15 2.09
N ASN A 80 -24.17 0.63 3.18
CA ASN A 80 -23.12 0.35 4.18
C ASN A 80 -23.28 -1.06 4.77
N ALA A 81 -24.52 -1.52 4.93
CA ALA A 81 -24.81 -2.85 5.44
C ALA A 81 -24.42 -3.96 4.46
N SER A 82 -24.65 -3.80 3.15
CA SER A 82 -24.22 -4.79 2.16
C SER A 82 -22.69 -4.87 2.09
N LEU A 83 -22.00 -3.73 2.14
CA LEU A 83 -20.54 -3.68 2.20
C LEU A 83 -19.99 -4.39 3.43
N LEU A 84 -20.45 -4.02 4.63
CA LEU A 84 -19.99 -4.64 5.88
C LEU A 84 -20.27 -6.15 5.92
N ARG A 85 -21.41 -6.61 5.36
CA ARG A 85 -21.68 -8.05 5.22
C ARG A 85 -20.72 -8.75 4.26
N SER A 86 -20.37 -8.09 3.15
CA SER A 86 -19.36 -8.64 2.23
C SER A 86 -17.99 -8.75 2.90
N TYR A 87 -17.64 -7.77 3.75
CA TYR A 87 -16.39 -7.77 4.50
C TYR A 87 -16.35 -8.88 5.53
N ILE A 88 -17.42 -9.06 6.30
CA ILE A 88 -17.53 -10.19 7.24
C ILE A 88 -17.33 -11.53 6.52
N ALA A 89 -18.01 -11.74 5.39
CA ALA A 89 -17.89 -12.98 4.63
C ALA A 89 -16.49 -13.19 4.05
N TRP A 90 -15.83 -12.12 3.61
CA TRP A 90 -14.46 -12.14 3.12
C TRP A 90 -13.48 -12.52 4.24
N GLU A 91 -13.54 -11.82 5.37
CA GLU A 91 -12.69 -12.09 6.53
C GLU A 91 -12.89 -13.50 7.07
N ASP A 92 -14.13 -13.98 7.17
CA ASP A 92 -14.41 -15.35 7.61
C ASP A 92 -13.78 -16.40 6.68
N ASN A 93 -13.72 -16.14 5.37
CA ASN A 93 -13.02 -17.01 4.43
C ASN A 93 -11.49 -16.96 4.62
N LEU A 94 -10.93 -15.76 4.85
CA LEU A 94 -9.49 -15.59 5.10
C LEU A 94 -9.05 -16.30 6.38
N VAL A 95 -9.87 -16.29 7.43
CA VAL A 95 -9.62 -17.05 8.67
C VAL A 95 -9.36 -18.53 8.36
N GLU A 96 -10.24 -19.15 7.57
CA GLU A 96 -10.14 -20.57 7.20
C GLU A 96 -8.96 -20.82 6.24
N ALA A 97 -8.78 -19.95 5.25
CA ALA A 97 -7.73 -20.07 4.25
C ALA A 97 -6.34 -20.01 4.90
N TYR A 98 -6.05 -18.95 5.65
CA TYR A 98 -4.75 -18.75 6.30
C TYR A 98 -4.41 -19.86 7.30
N ALA A 99 -5.39 -20.32 8.09
CA ALA A 99 -5.16 -21.44 9.01
C ALA A 99 -4.81 -22.73 8.26
N ALA A 100 -5.51 -23.04 7.16
CA ALA A 100 -5.25 -24.22 6.35
C ALA A 100 -3.93 -24.13 5.56
N GLN A 101 -3.49 -22.94 5.17
CA GLN A 101 -2.19 -22.70 4.54
C GLN A 101 -1.05 -22.89 5.55
N ALA A 102 -1.19 -22.33 6.76
CA ALA A 102 -0.20 -22.48 7.83
C ALA A 102 0.10 -23.95 8.17
N GLU A 103 -0.88 -24.85 8.08
CA GLU A 103 -0.70 -26.30 8.29
C GLU A 103 0.15 -26.98 7.18
N LYS A 104 0.25 -26.39 6.00
CA LYS A 104 0.95 -26.94 4.82
C LYS A 104 2.37 -26.42 4.65
N VAL A 105 2.69 -25.31 5.32
CA VAL A 105 3.99 -24.64 5.27
C VAL A 105 4.94 -25.29 6.28
N SER A 106 6.13 -25.68 5.81
CA SER A 106 7.17 -26.28 6.65
C SER A 106 7.97 -25.25 7.45
N ASP A 107 8.09 -24.04 6.91
CA ASP A 107 8.82 -22.95 7.57
C ASP A 107 8.01 -22.42 8.76
N PRO A 108 8.55 -22.46 10.00
CA PRO A 108 7.83 -22.05 11.19
C PRO A 108 7.61 -20.52 11.29
N GLY A 109 8.43 -19.71 10.62
CA GLY A 109 8.29 -18.26 10.54
C GLY A 109 7.08 -17.89 9.69
N ILE A 110 7.05 -18.39 8.46
CA ILE A 110 5.93 -18.17 7.52
C ILE A 110 4.63 -18.77 8.07
N ALA A 111 4.66 -19.98 8.62
CA ALA A 111 3.47 -20.59 9.23
C ALA A 111 2.91 -19.76 10.40
N ARG A 112 3.78 -19.07 11.15
CA ARG A 112 3.36 -18.17 12.22
C ARG A 112 2.72 -16.90 11.67
N ILE A 113 3.25 -16.31 10.60
CA ILE A 113 2.67 -15.12 9.93
C ILE A 113 1.26 -15.43 9.42
N LEU A 114 1.09 -16.53 8.67
CA LEU A 114 -0.23 -16.96 8.18
C LEU A 114 -1.21 -17.20 9.34
N MET A 115 -0.78 -17.87 10.40
CA MET A 115 -1.62 -18.07 11.59
C MET A 115 -1.92 -16.77 12.35
N GLN A 116 -1.07 -15.75 12.24
CA GLN A 116 -1.34 -14.43 12.80
C GLN A 116 -2.39 -13.70 11.96
N GLN A 117 -2.27 -13.70 10.62
CA GLN A 117 -3.28 -13.15 9.72
C GLN A 117 -4.65 -13.79 9.96
N SER A 118 -4.73 -15.12 10.05
CA SER A 118 -5.97 -15.84 10.40
C SER A 118 -6.63 -15.30 11.69
N LYS A 119 -5.84 -14.97 12.71
CA LYS A 119 -6.38 -14.40 13.97
C LYS A 119 -6.81 -12.96 13.82
N GLU A 120 -6.09 -12.17 13.03
CA GLU A 120 -6.41 -10.76 12.79
C GLU A 120 -7.68 -10.63 11.94
N SER A 121 -7.84 -11.42 10.87
CA SER A 121 -9.09 -11.53 10.11
C SER A 121 -10.28 -11.90 11.00
N ALA A 122 -10.08 -12.80 11.97
CA ALA A 122 -11.14 -13.14 12.93
C ALA A 122 -11.53 -11.97 13.86
N ILE A 123 -10.61 -11.04 14.13
CA ILE A 123 -10.90 -9.79 14.85
C ILE A 123 -11.57 -8.79 13.91
N HIS A 124 -11.14 -8.71 12.66
CA HIS A 124 -11.73 -7.86 11.63
C HIS A 124 -13.20 -8.15 11.39
N SER A 125 -13.55 -9.42 11.14
CA SER A 125 -14.92 -9.91 11.02
C SER A 125 -15.80 -9.44 12.20
N LYS A 126 -15.29 -9.57 13.44
CA LYS A 126 -16.01 -9.12 14.65
C LYS A 126 -16.17 -7.60 14.71
N ARG A 127 -15.18 -6.82 14.27
CA ARG A 127 -15.25 -5.36 14.23
C ARG A 127 -16.26 -4.89 13.19
N PHE A 128 -16.29 -5.51 12.01
CA PHE A 128 -17.31 -5.23 10.99
C PHE A 128 -18.72 -5.57 11.49
N ALA A 129 -18.90 -6.72 12.13
CA ALA A 129 -20.17 -7.11 12.72
C ALA A 129 -20.63 -6.12 13.81
N ALA A 130 -19.72 -5.68 14.68
CA ALA A 130 -20.02 -4.68 15.71
C ALA A 130 -20.36 -3.30 15.11
N MET A 131 -19.68 -2.89 14.03
CA MET A 131 -20.01 -1.65 13.33
C MET A 131 -21.39 -1.74 12.65
N LEU A 132 -21.69 -2.86 12.00
CA LEU A 132 -22.99 -3.11 11.37
C LEU A 132 -24.13 -3.03 12.40
N GLU A 133 -23.97 -3.68 13.57
CA GLU A 133 -24.93 -3.58 14.67
C GLU A 133 -25.09 -2.13 15.15
N LYS A 134 -23.98 -1.41 15.29
CA LYS A 134 -23.97 -0.01 15.76
C LYS A 134 -24.68 0.94 14.79
N LEU A 135 -24.49 0.78 13.49
CA LEU A 135 -25.17 1.59 12.47
C LEU A 135 -26.67 1.26 12.39
N GLY A 136 -27.04 0.01 12.68
CA GLY A 136 -28.45 -0.40 12.75
C GLY A 136 -29.19 -0.23 11.40
N PRO A 137 -30.49 0.08 11.42
CA PRO A 137 -31.31 0.18 10.20
C PRO A 137 -30.83 1.24 9.19
N GLU A 138 -30.17 2.31 9.65
CA GLU A 138 -29.64 3.36 8.77
C GLU A 138 -28.55 2.84 7.82
N ALA A 139 -27.87 1.74 8.19
CA ALA A 139 -26.87 1.12 7.34
C ALA A 139 -27.45 0.52 6.05
N GLU A 140 -28.76 0.22 6.02
CA GLU A 140 -29.43 -0.36 4.86
C GLU A 140 -29.82 0.69 3.82
N GLU A 141 -29.73 1.98 4.14
CA GLU A 141 -30.00 3.04 3.19
C GLU A 141 -29.02 2.96 2.00
N PRO A 142 -29.52 3.17 0.76
CA PRO A 142 -28.67 3.11 -0.42
C PRO A 142 -27.51 4.11 -0.33
N LEU A 143 -26.31 3.70 -0.77
CA LEU A 143 -25.21 4.64 -0.95
C LEU A 143 -25.57 5.65 -2.05
N VAL A 144 -25.43 6.92 -1.74
CA VAL A 144 -25.69 8.02 -2.67
C VAL A 144 -24.37 8.71 -2.99
N LEU A 145 -23.83 8.42 -4.17
CA LEU A 145 -22.69 9.12 -4.75
C LEU A 145 -23.23 10.08 -5.82
N GLU A 146 -23.59 11.29 -5.39
CA GLU A 146 -24.06 12.34 -6.30
C GLU A 146 -22.93 13.33 -6.56
N ASP A 147 -22.58 13.50 -7.84
CA ASP A 147 -21.62 14.51 -8.26
C ASP A 147 -22.08 15.90 -7.81
N THR A 148 -21.31 16.45 -6.87
CA THR A 148 -21.58 17.75 -6.24
C THR A 148 -21.28 18.93 -7.17
N ALA A 149 -20.69 18.68 -8.34
CA ALA A 149 -20.11 19.69 -9.23
C ALA A 149 -19.06 20.56 -8.52
N LYS A 150 -18.36 20.00 -7.51
CA LYS A 150 -17.26 20.66 -6.79
C LYS A 150 -16.13 21.04 -7.74
N PHE A 151 -15.83 20.17 -8.71
CA PHE A 151 -14.76 20.37 -9.71
C PHE A 151 -15.33 20.42 -11.12
N SER A 152 -14.63 21.10 -12.03
CA SER A 152 -14.89 20.99 -13.46
C SER A 152 -14.57 19.57 -13.95
N PRO A 153 -15.17 19.08 -15.05
CA PRO A 153 -14.83 17.75 -15.59
C PRO A 153 -13.33 17.58 -15.86
N GLN A 154 -12.66 18.62 -16.34
CA GLN A 154 -11.21 18.60 -16.59
C GLN A 154 -10.42 18.48 -15.28
N MET A 155 -10.85 19.15 -14.22
CA MET A 155 -10.21 19.03 -12.90
C MET A 155 -10.50 17.67 -12.26
N THR A 156 -11.72 17.15 -12.35
CA THR A 156 -12.05 15.79 -11.90
C THR A 156 -11.14 14.75 -12.55
N ASP A 157 -10.96 14.81 -13.88
CA ASP A 157 -10.07 13.90 -14.60
C ASP A 157 -8.60 14.10 -14.19
N ARG A 158 -8.20 15.34 -13.93
CA ARG A 158 -6.86 15.66 -13.42
C ARG A 158 -6.61 15.04 -12.05
N LEU A 159 -7.52 15.19 -11.09
CA LEU A 159 -7.38 14.63 -9.74
C LEU A 159 -7.39 13.09 -9.76
N LYS A 160 -8.21 12.47 -10.61
CA LYS A 160 -8.16 11.00 -10.83
C LYS A 160 -6.80 10.56 -11.34
N SER A 161 -6.22 11.30 -12.28
CA SER A 161 -4.88 11.02 -12.79
C SER A 161 -3.81 11.15 -11.71
N GLU A 162 -3.89 12.15 -10.83
CA GLU A 162 -2.92 12.28 -9.73
C GLU A 162 -3.08 11.18 -8.68
N MET A 163 -4.32 10.80 -8.33
CA MET A 163 -4.58 9.65 -7.46
C MET A 163 -3.94 8.36 -7.99
N ILE A 164 -4.09 8.08 -9.29
CA ILE A 164 -3.46 6.92 -9.94
C ILE A 164 -1.93 7.06 -10.01
N GLY A 165 -1.43 8.28 -10.24
CA GLY A 165 0.01 8.57 -10.22
C GLY A 165 0.66 8.26 -8.87
N GLU A 166 0.04 8.71 -7.79
CA GLU A 166 0.50 8.41 -6.42
C GLU A 166 0.35 6.93 -6.09
N TYR A 167 -0.71 6.26 -6.54
CA TYR A 167 -0.85 4.82 -6.37
C TYR A 167 0.29 4.05 -7.04
N ARG A 168 0.72 4.47 -8.24
CA ARG A 168 1.88 3.90 -8.93
C ARG A 168 3.17 4.11 -8.13
N LEU A 169 3.37 5.31 -7.60
CA LEU A 169 4.53 5.62 -6.76
C LEU A 169 4.57 4.75 -5.50
N VAL A 170 3.45 4.58 -4.81
CA VAL A 170 3.34 3.68 -3.64
C VAL A 170 3.78 2.26 -4.00
N LEU A 171 3.19 1.67 -5.05
CA LEU A 171 3.46 0.28 -5.41
C LEU A 171 4.90 0.06 -5.88
N GLN A 172 5.45 0.97 -6.69
CA GLN A 172 6.82 0.83 -7.20
C GLN A 172 7.85 0.91 -6.08
N HIS A 173 7.73 1.90 -5.19
CA HIS A 173 8.63 2.05 -4.06
C HIS A 173 8.54 0.88 -3.08
N LEU A 174 7.32 0.39 -2.77
CA LEU A 174 7.16 -0.80 -1.94
C LEU A 174 7.79 -2.03 -2.59
N ARG A 175 7.51 -2.28 -3.87
CA ARG A 175 8.11 -3.41 -4.61
C ARG A 175 9.63 -3.37 -4.53
N HIS A 176 10.23 -2.21 -4.82
CA HIS A 176 11.68 -2.05 -4.73
C HIS A 176 12.20 -2.23 -3.30
N ALA A 177 11.46 -1.77 -2.29
CA ALA A 177 11.85 -1.99 -0.91
C ALA A 177 11.91 -3.48 -0.55
N PHE A 178 10.88 -4.24 -0.89
CA PHE A 178 10.82 -5.68 -0.61
C PHE A 178 11.90 -6.46 -1.36
N VAL A 179 12.13 -6.16 -2.64
CA VAL A 179 13.11 -6.91 -3.46
C VAL A 179 14.56 -6.60 -3.06
N PHE A 180 14.84 -5.41 -2.51
CA PHE A 180 16.19 -5.00 -2.14
C PHE A 180 16.47 -5.07 -0.64
N GLU A 181 15.59 -5.65 0.17
CA GLU A 181 15.74 -5.68 1.63
C GLU A 181 17.03 -6.40 2.04
N GLU A 182 17.27 -7.59 1.46
CA GLU A 182 18.48 -8.40 1.70
C GLU A 182 19.75 -7.79 1.11
N ASP A 183 19.65 -7.17 -0.08
CA ASP A 183 20.81 -6.56 -0.74
C ASP A 183 21.22 -5.24 -0.07
N SER A 184 20.25 -4.47 0.43
CA SER A 184 20.49 -3.17 1.04
C SER A 184 19.33 -2.69 1.91
N CYS A 185 19.34 -3.13 3.18
CA CYS A 185 18.43 -2.62 4.21
C CYS A 185 18.30 -1.08 4.23
N PRO A 186 19.38 -0.27 4.14
CA PRO A 186 19.24 1.19 4.09
C PRO A 186 18.47 1.72 2.87
N VAL A 187 18.58 1.08 1.70
CA VAL A 187 17.81 1.45 0.52
C VAL A 187 16.35 1.06 0.73
N SER A 188 16.10 -0.19 1.11
CA SER A 188 14.76 -0.72 1.35
C SER A 188 13.96 0.14 2.34
N SER A 189 14.48 0.38 3.54
CA SER A 189 13.79 1.20 4.55
C SER A 189 13.52 2.64 4.10
N LYS A 190 14.34 3.20 3.21
CA LYS A 190 14.10 4.55 2.68
C LYS A 190 13.01 4.56 1.62
N LEU A 191 12.92 3.51 0.81
CA LEU A 191 11.88 3.33 -0.19
C LEU A 191 10.51 3.08 0.46
N GLU A 192 10.43 2.27 1.53
CA GLU A 192 9.22 2.14 2.35
C GLU A 192 8.72 3.49 2.88
N LEU A 193 9.61 4.26 3.53
CA LEU A 193 9.25 5.58 4.07
C LEU A 193 8.82 6.57 2.96
N THR A 194 9.34 6.38 1.75
CA THR A 194 8.98 7.17 0.57
C THR A 194 7.59 6.75 0.08
N ALA A 195 7.30 5.45 -0.01
CA ALA A 195 5.97 4.93 -0.32
C ALA A 195 4.90 5.40 0.69
N MET A 196 5.21 5.40 1.99
CA MET A 196 4.31 5.94 3.02
C MET A 196 3.99 7.42 2.80
N ARG A 197 4.92 8.20 2.24
CA ARG A 197 4.67 9.60 1.90
C ARG A 197 3.72 9.71 0.72
N HIS A 198 3.95 8.95 -0.35
CA HIS A 198 3.08 8.90 -1.51
C HIS A 198 1.66 8.40 -1.17
N MET A 199 1.54 7.46 -0.22
CA MET A 199 0.23 7.04 0.27
C MET A 199 -0.54 8.20 0.93
N LYS A 200 0.16 9.10 1.63
CA LYS A 200 -0.46 10.31 2.15
C LYS A 200 -0.89 11.25 1.02
N HIS A 201 -0.08 11.40 -0.02
CA HIS A 201 -0.44 12.25 -1.17
C HIS A 201 -1.66 11.71 -1.92
N LEU A 202 -1.70 10.39 -2.11
CA LEU A 202 -2.85 9.68 -2.66
C LEU A 202 -4.13 10.02 -1.90
N SER A 203 -4.09 9.99 -0.56
CA SER A 203 -5.28 10.21 0.27
C SER A 203 -5.91 11.58 -0.02
N HIS A 204 -5.11 12.63 -0.11
CA HIS A 204 -5.60 13.97 -0.41
C HIS A 204 -6.38 14.06 -1.74
N PHE A 205 -5.97 13.33 -2.78
CA PHE A 205 -6.72 13.30 -4.04
C PHE A 205 -7.97 12.41 -3.96
N ALA A 206 -7.85 11.25 -3.31
CA ALA A 206 -8.95 10.31 -3.15
C ALA A 206 -10.08 10.90 -2.29
N GLU A 207 -9.74 11.60 -1.20
CA GLU A 207 -10.68 12.30 -0.32
C GLU A 207 -11.45 13.38 -1.07
N GLU A 208 -10.76 14.26 -1.80
CA GLU A 208 -11.41 15.33 -2.56
C GLU A 208 -12.37 14.78 -3.63
N LEU A 209 -11.99 13.68 -4.30
CA LEU A 209 -12.85 12.98 -5.26
C LEU A 209 -14.06 12.33 -4.60
N ALA A 210 -13.87 11.67 -3.45
CA ALA A 210 -14.95 11.03 -2.70
C ALA A 210 -15.95 12.06 -2.16
N GLU A 211 -15.47 13.14 -1.56
CA GLU A 211 -16.30 14.27 -1.11
C GLU A 211 -17.06 14.93 -2.26
N ALA A 212 -16.46 14.95 -3.46
CA ALA A 212 -17.12 15.47 -4.66
C ALA A 212 -18.22 14.53 -5.19
N GLY A 213 -18.37 13.32 -4.63
CA GLY A 213 -19.35 12.32 -5.05
C GLY A 213 -18.86 11.44 -6.19
N HIS A 214 -17.55 11.38 -6.45
CA HIS A 214 -16.97 10.54 -7.49
C HIS A 214 -16.58 9.16 -6.95
N GLY A 215 -16.77 8.13 -7.78
CA GLY A 215 -16.21 6.81 -7.53
C GLY A 215 -14.68 6.83 -7.62
N LEU A 216 -14.04 6.06 -6.74
CA LEU A 216 -12.60 5.88 -6.70
C LEU A 216 -12.26 4.58 -7.42
N GLU A 217 -11.50 4.67 -8.50
CA GLU A 217 -11.06 3.53 -9.28
C GLU A 217 -9.55 3.36 -9.13
N PHE A 218 -9.13 2.30 -8.46
CA PHE A 218 -7.72 1.93 -8.32
C PHE A 218 -7.39 0.91 -9.40
N VAL A 219 -6.92 1.39 -10.56
CA VAL A 219 -6.44 0.52 -11.63
C VAL A 219 -4.98 0.20 -11.35
N HIS A 220 -4.61 -1.08 -11.28
CA HIS A 220 -3.22 -1.51 -11.09
C HIS A 220 -2.31 -0.92 -12.20
N PRO A 221 -1.43 0.03 -11.87
CA PRO A 221 -0.60 0.71 -12.85
C PRO A 221 0.62 -0.16 -13.22
N PRO A 222 1.26 0.08 -14.38
CA PRO A 222 2.56 -0.50 -14.64
C PRO A 222 3.60 0.07 -13.66
N ILE A 223 4.37 -0.80 -13.04
CA ILE A 223 5.50 -0.44 -12.16
C ILE A 223 6.80 -0.96 -12.76
N ASP A 224 7.92 -0.30 -12.45
CA ASP A 224 9.25 -0.84 -12.75
C ASP A 224 9.50 -2.10 -11.93
N SER A 225 10.11 -3.11 -12.57
CA SER A 225 10.45 -4.39 -11.96
C SER A 225 11.95 -4.68 -12.09
N SER A 226 12.78 -3.64 -12.07
CA SER A 226 14.22 -3.81 -12.21
C SER A 226 14.78 -4.59 -11.02
N ALA A 227 15.66 -5.55 -11.31
CA ALA A 227 16.40 -6.29 -10.28
C ALA A 227 17.73 -5.62 -9.89
N SER A 228 18.08 -4.51 -10.54
CA SER A 228 19.27 -3.71 -10.22
C SER A 228 18.86 -2.53 -9.35
N ILE A 229 19.46 -2.39 -8.17
CA ILE A 229 19.27 -1.24 -7.28
C ILE A 229 19.51 0.08 -8.04
N GLU A 230 20.56 0.17 -8.86
CA GLU A 230 20.86 1.40 -9.61
C GLU A 230 19.74 1.73 -10.61
N THR A 231 19.25 0.74 -11.36
CA THR A 231 18.21 0.96 -12.38
C THR A 231 16.86 1.27 -11.74
N ALA A 232 16.51 0.57 -10.66
CA ALA A 232 15.30 0.81 -9.90
C ALA A 232 15.28 2.20 -9.27
N LEU A 233 16.36 2.61 -8.59
CA LEU A 233 16.46 3.95 -8.00
C LEU A 233 16.45 5.06 -9.05
N GLN A 234 17.00 4.81 -10.24
CA GLN A 234 16.87 5.75 -11.36
C GLN A 234 15.40 5.88 -11.80
N SER A 235 14.67 4.77 -11.90
CA SER A 235 13.24 4.80 -12.23
C SER A 235 12.38 5.47 -11.14
N ASP A 236 12.68 5.23 -9.87
CA ASP A 236 12.00 5.86 -8.73
C ASP A 236 12.24 7.37 -8.71
N LEU A 237 13.48 7.80 -8.97
CA LEU A 237 13.83 9.21 -9.04
C LEU A 237 13.06 9.91 -10.15
N GLU A 238 13.08 9.34 -11.35
CA GLU A 238 12.35 9.88 -12.52
C GLU A 238 10.85 10.00 -12.23
N LEU A 239 10.23 8.95 -11.67
CA LEU A 239 8.80 8.95 -11.38
C LEU A 239 8.41 10.00 -10.30
N THR A 240 9.26 10.16 -9.29
CA THR A 240 9.09 11.17 -8.22
C THR A 240 9.27 12.59 -8.75
N GLU A 241 10.28 12.83 -9.60
CA GLU A 241 10.48 14.14 -10.25
C GLU A 241 9.31 14.50 -11.19
N GLU A 242 8.81 13.54 -11.97
CA GLU A 242 7.61 13.71 -12.80
C GLU A 242 6.38 14.08 -11.95
N ALA A 243 6.22 13.49 -10.77
CA ALA A 243 5.11 13.82 -9.86
C ALA A 243 5.20 15.26 -9.36
N ARG A 244 6.39 15.69 -8.98
CA ARG A 244 6.63 17.10 -8.62
C ARG A 244 6.24 18.05 -9.75
N GLU A 245 6.65 17.77 -10.99
CA GLU A 245 6.31 18.60 -12.14
C GLU A 245 4.80 18.70 -12.35
N ARG A 246 4.09 17.56 -12.27
CA ARG A 246 2.63 17.54 -12.33
C ARG A 246 2.01 18.38 -11.22
N PHE A 247 2.48 18.28 -9.97
CA PHE A 247 1.94 19.07 -8.87
C PHE A 247 2.19 20.58 -9.03
N VAL A 248 3.33 20.98 -9.58
CA VAL A 248 3.60 22.38 -9.93
C VAL A 248 2.58 22.88 -10.95
N GLU A 249 2.29 22.11 -12.00
CA GLU A 249 1.28 22.46 -12.98
C GLU A 249 -0.13 22.52 -12.39
N LEU A 250 -0.49 21.55 -11.55
CA LEU A 250 -1.78 21.50 -10.87
C LEU A 250 -1.96 22.73 -9.98
N SER A 251 -0.97 23.05 -9.14
CA SER A 251 -1.01 24.22 -8.26
C SER A 251 -1.18 25.55 -9.02
N ALA A 252 -0.63 25.64 -10.23
CA ALA A 252 -0.76 26.81 -11.10
C ALA A 252 -2.10 26.90 -11.86
N ASN A 253 -2.93 25.85 -11.82
CA ASN A 253 -4.23 25.86 -12.47
C ASN A 253 -5.17 26.90 -11.80
N PRO A 254 -5.78 27.85 -12.55
CA PRO A 254 -6.66 28.87 -11.98
C PRO A 254 -7.85 28.33 -11.17
N GLU A 255 -8.32 27.11 -11.45
CA GLU A 255 -9.40 26.50 -10.68
C GLU A 255 -8.99 26.23 -9.23
N MET A 256 -7.70 26.00 -8.95
CA MET A 256 -7.19 25.81 -7.59
C MET A 256 -7.38 27.03 -6.68
N ASP A 257 -7.56 28.23 -7.24
CA ASP A 257 -7.83 29.44 -6.46
C ASP A 257 -9.19 29.36 -5.73
N ALA A 258 -10.13 28.57 -6.27
CA ALA A 258 -11.42 28.28 -5.64
C ALA A 258 -11.34 27.17 -4.57
N HIS A 259 -10.28 26.35 -4.59
CA HIS A 259 -10.08 25.19 -3.71
C HIS A 259 -8.86 25.38 -2.80
N ARG A 260 -8.94 26.40 -1.93
CA ARG A 260 -7.79 26.81 -1.10
C ARG A 260 -7.21 25.71 -0.21
N GLY A 261 -8.05 24.81 0.31
CA GLY A 261 -7.60 23.67 1.13
C GLY A 261 -6.71 22.74 0.31
N LEU A 262 -7.25 22.17 -0.76
CA LEU A 262 -6.51 21.36 -1.71
C LEU A 262 -5.26 22.06 -2.26
N LYS A 263 -5.32 23.36 -2.55
CA LYS A 263 -4.15 24.11 -3.02
C LYS A 263 -3.01 24.13 -1.98
N VAL A 264 -3.33 24.29 -0.70
CA VAL A 264 -2.32 24.23 0.37
C VAL A 264 -1.67 22.85 0.44
N GLU A 265 -2.46 21.79 0.31
CA GLU A 265 -1.92 20.42 0.31
C GLU A 265 -1.04 20.16 -0.92
N VAL A 266 -1.46 20.56 -2.13
CA VAL A 266 -0.63 20.41 -3.35
C VAL A 266 0.66 21.23 -3.24
N ASP A 267 0.62 22.46 -2.74
CA ASP A 267 1.82 23.28 -2.52
C ASP A 267 2.77 22.60 -1.51
N HIS A 268 2.23 21.93 -0.49
CA HIS A 268 3.02 21.13 0.43
C HIS A 268 3.61 19.89 -0.24
N MET A 269 2.84 19.18 -1.06
CA MET A 269 3.31 18.02 -1.83
C MET A 269 4.51 18.38 -2.70
N ILE A 270 4.50 19.53 -3.41
CA ILE A 270 5.64 19.97 -4.23
C ILE A 270 6.94 20.03 -3.39
N SER A 271 6.86 20.55 -2.17
CA SER A 271 8.01 20.61 -1.26
C SER A 271 8.44 19.24 -0.73
N GLN A 272 7.49 18.32 -0.57
CA GLN A 272 7.75 16.96 -0.14
C GLN A 272 8.38 16.13 -1.26
N GLU A 273 7.86 16.22 -2.48
CA GLU A 273 8.44 15.57 -3.66
C GLU A 273 9.90 16.00 -3.88
N GLU A 274 10.22 17.30 -3.68
CA GLU A 274 11.61 17.77 -3.75
C GLU A 274 12.52 17.07 -2.73
N PHE A 275 12.02 16.87 -1.51
CA PHE A 275 12.72 16.14 -0.47
C PHE A 275 12.86 14.64 -0.79
N LEU A 276 11.81 14.02 -1.33
CA LEU A 276 11.82 12.60 -1.71
C LEU A 276 12.78 12.37 -2.88
N SER A 277 12.71 13.15 -3.96
CA SER A 277 13.66 13.09 -5.08
C SER A 277 15.10 13.27 -4.59
N SER A 278 15.37 14.21 -3.69
CA SER A 278 16.71 14.36 -3.10
C SER A 278 17.14 13.14 -2.29
N THR A 279 16.20 12.46 -1.63
CA THR A 279 16.48 11.23 -0.86
C THR A 279 16.86 10.10 -1.81
N VAL A 280 16.04 9.85 -2.85
CA VAL A 280 16.29 8.80 -3.86
C VAL A 280 17.57 9.08 -4.64
N ALA A 281 17.83 10.33 -5.03
CA ALA A 281 19.08 10.73 -5.70
C ALA A 281 20.32 10.48 -4.82
N GLY A 282 20.20 10.65 -3.50
CA GLY A 282 21.25 10.32 -2.54
C GLY A 282 21.54 8.82 -2.50
N LEU A 283 20.50 7.99 -2.46
CA LEU A 283 20.62 6.53 -2.54
C LEU A 283 21.27 6.09 -3.85
N LEU A 284 20.82 6.64 -4.97
CA LEU A 284 21.32 6.32 -6.31
C LEU A 284 22.82 6.66 -6.44
N SER A 285 23.23 7.82 -5.90
CA SER A 285 24.63 8.22 -5.88
C SER A 285 25.47 7.24 -5.05
N GLY A 286 24.97 6.83 -3.89
CA GLY A 286 25.62 5.79 -3.06
C GLY A 286 25.74 4.44 -3.77
N ALA A 287 24.70 4.01 -4.49
CA ALA A 287 24.72 2.77 -5.25
C ALA A 287 25.76 2.79 -6.39
N LYS A 288 25.95 3.94 -7.05
CA LYS A 288 26.97 4.12 -8.11
C LYS A 288 28.41 4.14 -7.58
N GLU A 289 28.60 4.55 -6.33
CA GLU A 289 29.92 4.64 -5.68
C GLU A 289 30.34 3.33 -5.00
N ALA A 290 29.42 2.39 -4.79
CA ALA A 290 29.73 1.07 -4.24
C ALA A 290 30.61 0.26 -5.22
N PRO A 291 31.74 -0.32 -4.79
CA PRO A 291 32.61 -1.08 -5.68
C PRO A 291 31.89 -2.32 -6.23
N ALA A 292 31.95 -2.49 -7.55
CA ALA A 292 31.28 -3.57 -8.31
C ALA A 292 31.78 -5.00 -8.02
N ASP A 293 32.58 -5.22 -6.96
CA ASP A 293 33.22 -6.51 -6.65
C ASP A 293 33.49 -6.69 -5.15
N ALA A 294 32.52 -6.33 -4.30
CA ALA A 294 32.47 -6.89 -2.95
C ALA A 294 31.81 -8.27 -3.05
N GLY A 295 32.59 -9.28 -3.45
CA GLY A 295 32.22 -10.69 -3.23
C GLY A 295 31.92 -10.93 -1.74
N PRO A 296 31.28 -12.05 -1.37
CA PRO A 296 30.93 -12.31 0.02
C PRO A 296 32.21 -12.24 0.86
N GLU A 297 32.25 -11.31 1.82
CA GLU A 297 33.33 -11.26 2.79
C GLU A 297 33.33 -12.60 3.56
N GLU A 298 34.28 -13.47 3.23
CA GLU A 298 34.67 -14.57 4.11
C GLU A 298 35.23 -13.94 5.40
N THR A 299 34.36 -13.77 6.38
CA THR A 299 34.77 -13.41 7.74
C THR A 299 35.31 -14.66 8.44
N GLU A 300 36.60 -14.94 8.22
CA GLU A 300 37.35 -15.83 9.11
C GLU A 300 37.64 -15.12 10.45
N GLY A 301 36.92 -15.47 11.53
CA GLY A 301 37.31 -15.13 12.91
C GLY A 301 36.16 -15.04 13.91
N PRO A 302 36.30 -15.55 15.15
CA PRO A 302 35.17 -15.92 16.00
C PRO A 302 34.62 -14.72 16.77
N ASP A 303 33.68 -14.01 16.15
CA ASP A 303 32.55 -13.33 16.77
C ASP A 303 31.78 -12.65 15.63
N ALA A 304 31.19 -13.47 14.76
CA ALA A 304 30.15 -13.00 13.86
C ALA A 304 28.92 -12.73 14.72
N ALA A 305 28.86 -11.54 15.32
CA ALA A 305 27.58 -10.95 15.65
C ALA A 305 26.85 -10.78 14.32
N ALA A 306 25.88 -11.66 14.06
CA ALA A 306 24.91 -11.50 13.01
C ALA A 306 24.46 -10.04 13.00
N SER A 307 24.42 -9.43 11.81
CA SER A 307 23.87 -8.09 11.64
C SER A 307 22.39 -8.13 12.00
N SER A 308 22.11 -8.05 13.29
CA SER A 308 20.79 -7.90 13.90
C SER A 308 20.34 -6.47 13.66
N GLY A 309 20.04 -6.16 12.40
CA GLY A 309 19.27 -5.00 12.03
C GLY A 309 17.80 -5.36 12.22
N PHE A 310 17.10 -4.63 13.09
CA PHE A 310 15.64 -4.61 13.03
C PHE A 310 15.26 -3.91 11.72
N THR A 311 14.50 -4.57 10.86
CA THR A 311 13.76 -3.90 9.79
C THR A 311 12.40 -3.46 10.31
N VAL A 312 11.81 -2.46 9.66
CA VAL A 312 10.50 -1.96 10.05
C VAL A 312 9.47 -2.96 9.54
N GLY A 313 8.98 -3.87 10.39
CA GLY A 313 7.88 -4.77 10.02
C GLY A 313 8.21 -6.26 10.10
N SER A 314 9.47 -6.66 9.88
CA SER A 314 9.85 -8.07 9.93
C SER A 314 9.63 -8.65 11.33
N LEU A 315 8.85 -9.73 11.37
CA LEU A 315 8.57 -10.48 12.58
C LEU A 315 9.55 -11.66 12.77
N ILE A 316 10.48 -11.88 11.84
CA ILE A 316 11.46 -12.96 11.92
C ILE A 316 12.77 -12.42 12.50
N GLU A 317 13.34 -13.13 13.47
CA GLU A 317 14.69 -12.81 13.95
C GLU A 317 15.71 -13.23 12.88
N LYS A 318 16.41 -12.26 12.28
CA LYS A 318 17.59 -12.45 11.42
C LYS A 318 18.83 -12.82 12.25
#